data_AF-A0A7J4LFQ1-F1
#
_entry.id   AF-A0A7J4LFQ1-F1
#
_cell.length_a   1.000
_cell.length_b   1.000
_cell.length_c   1.000
_cell.angle_alpha   90.00
_cell.angle_beta   90.00
_cell.angle_gamma   90.00
#
_symmetry.space_group_name_H-M   'P 1'
#
loop_
_entity.id
_entity.type
_entity.pdbx_description
1 polymer ?
#
loop_
_entity_poly.entity_id
_entity_poly.type
_entity_poly.pdbx_seq_one_letter_code
_entity_poly.pdbx_strand_id
1 'polypeptide(L)'
;MARRNIYSNTSAQLWSYDIIVAVVLFILAFIGFYALLTSSTQTTKTGQLSNEGSIVATITGSTEKQTNISFVQGDKLNLKKFNRFANQNYTETRRQLGIGKDFCIHFEDADGNVINVSGKTTIGSSKINVTLNEAGATFQCGNA
;
A
#
# COMPACT_ATOMS: atom_id res chain seq x y z
N MET A 1 21.96 -79.01 21.55
CA MET A 1 21.72 -77.98 20.50
C MET A 1 20.30 -77.43 20.69
N ALA A 2 20.15 -76.17 21.12
CA ALA A 2 18.83 -75.54 21.29
C ALA A 2 18.64 -74.49 20.18
N ARG A 3 17.60 -74.68 19.35
CA ARG A 3 17.19 -73.68 18.34
C ARG A 3 16.39 -72.58 19.03
N ARG A 4 16.85 -71.32 18.95
CA ARG A 4 16.07 -70.15 19.38
C ARG A 4 15.19 -69.70 18.21
N ASN A 5 13.88 -69.70 18.41
CA ASN A 5 12.93 -69.06 17.50
C ASN A 5 12.99 -67.54 17.70
N ILE A 6 13.25 -66.80 16.62
CA ILE A 6 13.21 -65.34 16.58
C ILE A 6 11.78 -64.96 16.19
N TYR A 7 11.00 -64.42 17.13
CA TYR A 7 9.72 -63.78 16.82
C TYR A 7 10.02 -62.39 16.22
N SER A 8 9.67 -62.18 14.95
CA SER A 8 9.76 -60.86 14.32
C SER A 8 8.58 -59.98 14.75
N ASN A 9 8.87 -58.81 15.31
CA ASN A 9 7.89 -57.78 15.70
C ASN A 9 7.29 -57.06 14.49
N THR A 10 6.36 -57.69 13.78
CA THR A 10 5.59 -57.06 12.68
C THR A 10 4.55 -56.05 13.17
N SER A 11 4.16 -56.13 14.44
CA SER A 11 3.11 -55.25 15.01
C SER A 11 3.56 -53.82 15.25
N ALA A 12 4.85 -53.53 15.37
CA ALA A 12 5.35 -52.16 15.58
C ALA A 12 5.31 -51.30 14.30
N GLN A 13 5.40 -51.94 13.13
CA GLN A 13 5.47 -51.24 11.84
C GLN A 13 4.13 -50.64 11.39
N LEU A 14 3.00 -51.22 11.82
CA LEU A 14 1.66 -50.73 11.51
C LEU A 14 1.29 -49.47 12.29
N TRP A 15 1.80 -49.32 13.52
CA TRP A 15 1.55 -48.13 14.34
C TRP A 15 2.27 -46.88 13.81
N SER A 16 3.48 -47.05 13.26
CA SER A 16 4.22 -45.94 12.64
C SER A 16 3.58 -45.46 11.34
N TYR A 17 2.93 -46.35 10.59
CA TYR A 17 2.32 -45.99 9.32
C TYR A 17 1.12 -45.06 9.50
N ASP A 18 0.26 -45.34 10.48
CA ASP A 18 -0.92 -44.52 10.77
C ASP A 18 -0.55 -43.08 11.18
N ILE A 19 0.49 -42.94 12.00
CA ILE A 19 1.02 -41.63 12.42
C ILE A 19 1.56 -40.84 11.22
N ILE A 20 2.30 -41.48 10.31
CA ILE A 20 2.85 -40.83 9.12
C ILE A 20 1.71 -40.33 8.22
N VAL A 21 0.67 -41.15 8.00
CA VAL A 21 -0.49 -40.77 7.19
C VAL A 21 -1.22 -39.57 7.80
N ALA A 22 -1.44 -39.57 9.12
CA ALA A 22 -2.07 -38.46 9.82
C ALA A 22 -1.29 -37.14 9.69
N VAL A 23 0.05 -37.20 9.80
CA VAL A 23 0.92 -36.02 9.65
C VAL A 23 0.86 -35.46 8.23
N VAL A 24 0.88 -36.32 7.21
CA VAL A 24 0.78 -35.87 5.81
C VAL A 24 -0.55 -35.18 5.55
N LEU A 25 -1.66 -35.74 6.02
CA LEU A 25 -2.98 -35.11 5.89
C LEU A 25 -3.06 -33.77 6.62
N PHE A 26 -2.45 -33.67 7.79
CA PHE A 26 -2.39 -32.43 8.56
C PHE A 26 -1.61 -31.33 7.82
N ILE A 27 -0.45 -31.66 7.22
CA ILE A 27 0.35 -30.72 6.42
C ILE A 27 -0.45 -30.24 5.20
N LEU A 28 -1.14 -31.14 4.49
CA LEU A 28 -1.97 -30.77 3.33
C LEU A 28 -3.12 -29.83 3.73
N ALA A 29 -3.78 -30.09 4.86
CA ALA A 29 -4.80 -29.21 5.39
C ALA A 29 -4.24 -27.82 5.76
N PHE A 30 -3.04 -27.78 6.37
CA PHE A 30 -2.36 -26.53 6.69
C PHE A 30 -1.97 -25.73 5.45
N ILE A 31 -1.45 -26.38 4.41
CA ILE A 31 -1.12 -25.74 3.13
C ILE A 31 -2.39 -25.19 2.48
N GLY A 32 -3.47 -25.96 2.45
CA GLY A 32 -4.76 -25.52 1.91
C GLY A 32 -5.32 -24.30 2.65
N PHE A 33 -5.29 -24.34 3.98
CA PHE A 33 -5.73 -23.23 4.82
C PHE A 33 -4.86 -21.97 4.61
N TYR A 34 -3.53 -22.13 4.54
CA TYR A 34 -2.61 -21.03 4.29
C TYR A 34 -2.84 -20.41 2.91
N ALA A 35 -3.02 -21.22 1.86
CA ALA A 35 -3.31 -20.77 0.51
C ALA A 35 -4.62 -19.95 0.44
N LEU A 36 -5.65 -20.36 1.19
CA LEU A 36 -6.91 -19.63 1.30
C LEU A 36 -6.73 -18.30 2.05
N LEU A 37 -5.94 -18.26 3.13
CA LEU A 37 -5.62 -17.04 3.87
C LEU A 37 -4.81 -16.03 3.05
N THR A 38 -3.82 -16.49 2.28
CA THR A 38 -3.01 -15.61 1.42
C THR A 38 -3.82 -15.04 0.26
N SER A 39 -4.79 -15.80 -0.26
CA SER A 39 -5.66 -15.33 -1.36
C SER A 39 -6.62 -14.22 -0.90
N SER A 40 -6.98 -14.18 0.38
CA SER A 40 -7.91 -13.18 0.95
C SER A 40 -7.23 -11.85 1.34
N THR A 41 -5.90 -11.85 1.53
CA THR A 41 -5.18 -10.72 2.13
C THR A 41 -4.49 -9.77 1.15
N GLN A 42 -4.43 -10.08 -0.16
CA GLN A 42 -3.73 -9.25 -1.15
C GLN A 42 -4.61 -8.23 -1.91
N THR A 43 -5.93 -8.31 -1.86
CA THR A 43 -6.80 -7.46 -2.71
C THR A 43 -7.25 -6.13 -2.10
N THR A 44 -7.00 -5.86 -0.81
CA THR A 44 -7.67 -4.73 -0.13
C THR A 44 -6.79 -3.51 0.14
N LYS A 45 -5.47 -3.66 0.37
CA LYS A 45 -4.64 -2.50 0.76
C LYS A 45 -4.10 -1.72 -0.45
N THR A 46 -3.50 -2.37 -1.44
CA THR A 46 -2.90 -1.69 -2.59
C THR A 46 -3.94 -1.11 -3.54
N GLY A 47 -5.05 -1.81 -3.76
CA GLY A 47 -6.16 -1.33 -4.60
C GLY A 47 -6.84 -0.08 -4.04
N GLN A 48 -7.00 0.01 -2.71
CA GLN A 48 -7.56 1.20 -2.08
C GLN A 48 -6.62 2.41 -2.16
N LEU A 49 -5.31 2.25 -1.94
CA LEU A 49 -4.35 3.35 -2.10
C LEU A 49 -4.29 3.86 -3.54
N SER A 50 -4.28 2.96 -4.52
CA SER A 50 -4.31 3.34 -5.94
C SER A 50 -5.59 4.07 -6.33
N ASN A 51 -6.73 3.66 -5.79
CA ASN A 51 -8.01 4.31 -6.04
C ASN A 51 -8.07 5.70 -5.38
N GLU A 52 -7.63 5.82 -4.12
CA GLU A 52 -7.54 7.09 -3.41
C GLU A 52 -6.59 8.07 -4.12
N GLY A 53 -5.42 7.64 -4.60
CA GLY A 53 -4.49 8.47 -5.37
C GLY A 53 -5.05 8.95 -6.71
N SER A 54 -5.75 8.09 -7.44
CA SER A 54 -6.45 8.44 -8.69
C SER A 54 -7.54 9.49 -8.46
N ILE A 55 -8.26 9.39 -7.34
CA ILE A 55 -9.27 10.38 -6.95
C ILE A 55 -8.64 11.75 -6.69
N VAL A 56 -7.46 11.83 -6.05
CA VAL A 56 -6.76 13.11 -5.84
C VAL A 56 -6.34 13.76 -7.15
N ALA A 57 -5.70 13.00 -8.04
CA ALA A 57 -5.28 13.49 -9.35
C ALA A 57 -6.49 13.97 -10.18
N THR A 58 -7.59 13.19 -10.13
CA THR A 58 -8.83 13.55 -10.82
C THR A 58 -9.44 14.81 -10.23
N ILE A 59 -9.61 14.92 -8.92
CA ILE A 59 -10.26 16.09 -8.29
C ILE A 59 -9.45 17.37 -8.48
N THR A 60 -8.11 17.27 -8.45
CA THR A 60 -7.22 18.42 -8.61
C THR A 60 -7.10 18.89 -10.06
N GLY A 61 -7.27 17.99 -11.05
CA GLY A 61 -7.27 18.28 -12.49
C GLY A 61 -8.64 18.39 -13.16
N SER A 62 -9.72 18.07 -12.46
CA SER A 62 -11.08 18.12 -13.01
C SER A 62 -11.49 19.56 -13.30
N THR A 63 -11.89 19.80 -14.54
CA THR A 63 -12.45 21.09 -14.99
C THR A 63 -13.96 21.16 -14.72
N GLU A 64 -14.64 20.01 -14.57
CA GLU A 64 -16.10 19.93 -14.42
C GLU A 64 -16.64 20.33 -13.03
N LYS A 65 -15.84 20.14 -11.97
CA LYS A 65 -16.22 20.56 -10.62
C LYS A 65 -15.40 21.78 -10.25
N GLN A 66 -16.00 22.97 -10.31
CA GLN A 66 -15.48 24.21 -9.70
C GLN A 66 -15.43 24.09 -8.17
N THR A 67 -14.69 23.13 -7.65
CA THR A 67 -14.41 23.01 -6.22
C THR A 67 -13.18 23.86 -5.91
N ASN A 68 -13.09 24.39 -4.69
CA ASN A 68 -11.94 25.20 -4.24
C ASN A 68 -10.59 24.45 -4.24
N ILE A 69 -10.61 23.15 -4.56
CA ILE A 69 -9.49 22.20 -4.58
C ILE A 69 -9.01 21.85 -6.00
N SER A 70 -9.73 22.26 -7.06
CA SER A 70 -9.27 22.14 -8.45
C SER A 70 -8.36 23.33 -8.79
N PHE A 71 -7.05 23.07 -8.83
CA PHE A 71 -6.02 24.07 -9.14
C PHE A 71 -5.25 23.77 -10.43
N VAL A 72 -5.42 22.59 -11.03
CA VAL A 72 -4.92 22.26 -12.37
C VAL A 72 -6.08 22.38 -13.37
N GLN A 73 -5.91 23.20 -14.41
CA GLN A 73 -6.93 23.45 -15.44
C GLN A 73 -6.32 23.19 -16.82
N GLY A 74 -6.68 22.04 -17.42
CA GLY A 74 -5.94 21.52 -18.58
C GLY A 74 -4.47 21.33 -18.23
N ASP A 75 -3.57 21.87 -19.06
CA ASP A 75 -2.12 21.78 -18.86
C ASP A 75 -1.53 22.94 -18.04
N LYS A 76 -2.38 23.73 -17.37
CA LYS A 76 -1.95 24.92 -16.63
C LYS A 76 -2.27 24.84 -15.16
N LEU A 77 -1.29 25.17 -14.34
CA LEU A 77 -1.47 25.38 -12.92
C LEU A 77 -2.02 26.78 -12.63
N ASN A 78 -3.16 26.86 -11.94
CA ASN A 78 -3.69 28.12 -11.44
C ASN A 78 -3.04 28.46 -10.09
N LEU A 79 -1.96 29.25 -10.12
CA LEU A 79 -1.17 29.60 -8.92
C LEU A 79 -2.01 30.19 -7.78
N LYS A 80 -3.04 30.98 -8.08
CA LYS A 80 -3.90 31.59 -7.04
C LYS A 80 -4.70 30.52 -6.28
N LYS A 81 -5.26 29.55 -7.00
CA LYS A 81 -5.99 28.43 -6.39
C LYS A 81 -5.04 27.46 -5.69
N PHE A 82 -3.88 27.21 -6.29
CA PHE A 82 -2.82 26.40 -5.69
C PHE A 82 -2.35 26.97 -4.36
N ASN A 83 -2.01 28.27 -4.31
CA ASN A 83 -1.58 28.93 -3.07
C ASN A 83 -2.67 28.91 -2.01
N ARG A 84 -3.95 29.01 -2.40
CA ARG A 84 -5.07 28.86 -1.47
C ARG A 84 -5.12 27.43 -0.90
N PHE A 85 -5.00 26.42 -1.74
CA PHE A 85 -4.99 25.01 -1.35
C PHE A 85 -3.78 24.66 -0.46
N ALA A 86 -2.58 25.11 -0.85
CA ALA A 86 -1.34 24.84 -0.14
C ALA A 86 -1.28 25.48 1.27
N ASN A 87 -1.98 26.60 1.47
CA ASN A 87 -2.07 27.29 2.76
C ASN A 87 -3.32 26.91 3.58
N GLN A 88 -4.18 26.02 3.07
CA GLN A 88 -5.32 25.54 3.83
C GLN A 88 -4.90 24.56 4.93
N ASN A 89 -5.73 24.45 5.97
CA ASN A 89 -5.51 23.45 7.01
C ASN A 89 -5.61 22.05 6.41
N TYR A 90 -4.55 21.25 6.58
CA TYR A 90 -4.46 19.88 6.09
C TYR A 90 -5.69 19.02 6.41
N THR A 91 -6.24 19.12 7.62
CA THR A 91 -7.41 18.33 8.05
C THR A 91 -8.64 18.65 7.20
N GLU A 92 -8.82 19.93 6.89
CA GLU A 92 -9.94 20.40 6.07
C GLU A 92 -9.74 20.00 4.61
N THR A 93 -8.51 20.15 4.10
CA THR A 93 -8.16 19.69 2.75
C THR A 93 -8.37 18.18 2.58
N ARG A 94 -7.97 17.38 3.57
CA ARG A 94 -8.18 15.92 3.59
C ARG A 94 -9.66 15.56 3.54
N ARG A 95 -10.49 16.27 4.32
CA ARG A 95 -11.94 16.11 4.34
C ARG A 95 -12.57 16.47 3.00
N GLN A 96 -12.14 17.57 2.38
CA GLN A 96 -12.63 18.02 1.07
C GLN A 96 -12.25 17.10 -0.08
N LEU A 97 -11.07 16.48 -0.02
CA LEU A 97 -10.62 15.47 -0.98
C LEU A 97 -11.28 14.10 -0.76
N GLY A 98 -11.98 13.89 0.37
CA GLY A 98 -12.61 12.61 0.69
C GLY A 98 -11.63 11.48 1.01
N ILE A 99 -10.38 11.82 1.38
CA ILE A 99 -9.32 10.85 1.65
C ILE A 99 -9.37 10.45 3.11
N GLY A 100 -9.43 9.15 3.40
CA GLY A 100 -9.39 8.63 4.76
C GLY A 100 -7.97 8.59 5.34
N LYS A 101 -6.97 8.42 4.47
CA LYS A 101 -5.56 8.26 4.82
C LYS A 101 -4.77 9.56 4.70
N ASP A 102 -3.55 9.54 5.21
CA ASP A 102 -2.64 10.66 5.01
C ASP A 102 -2.08 10.67 3.58
N PHE A 103 -1.90 11.87 3.03
CA PHE A 103 -1.44 12.06 1.65
C PHE A 103 -0.26 13.03 1.57
N CYS A 104 0.49 12.90 0.48
CA CYS A 104 1.54 13.84 0.07
C CYS A 104 1.39 14.15 -1.42
N ILE A 105 1.40 15.44 -1.76
CA ILE A 105 1.34 15.94 -3.13
C ILE A 105 2.65 16.68 -3.41
N HIS A 106 3.27 16.37 -4.53
CA HIS A 106 4.44 17.06 -5.08
C HIS A 106 4.27 17.20 -6.59
N PHE A 107 5.10 18.04 -7.21
CA PHE A 107 5.14 18.22 -8.66
C PHE A 107 6.50 17.78 -9.16
N GLU A 108 6.51 17.10 -10.29
CA GLU A 108 7.74 16.66 -10.97
C GLU A 108 7.80 17.31 -12.35
N ASP A 109 9.01 17.56 -12.83
CA ASP A 109 9.25 17.88 -14.23
C ASP A 109 9.29 16.61 -15.12
N ALA A 110 9.54 16.79 -16.42
CA ALA A 110 9.62 15.69 -17.37
C ALA A 110 10.78 14.72 -17.10
N ASP A 111 11.80 15.17 -16.37
CA ASP A 111 12.97 14.38 -16.00
C ASP A 111 12.78 13.70 -14.62
N GLY A 112 11.60 13.85 -14.00
CA GLY A 112 11.26 13.26 -12.70
C GLY A 112 11.83 14.02 -11.51
N ASN A 113 12.32 15.26 -11.70
CA ASN A 113 12.81 16.08 -10.60
C ASN A 113 11.66 16.81 -9.91
N VAL A 114 11.62 16.77 -8.58
CA VAL A 114 10.65 17.55 -7.81
C VAL A 114 10.88 19.05 -7.98
N ILE A 115 9.85 19.76 -8.45
CA ILE A 115 9.90 21.21 -8.67
C ILE A 115 9.27 21.98 -7.51
N ASN A 116 9.83 23.15 -7.23
CA ASN A 116 9.29 24.08 -6.25
C ASN A 116 8.22 24.96 -6.91
N VAL A 117 7.02 24.97 -6.33
CA VAL A 117 5.90 25.80 -6.78
C VAL A 117 5.52 26.77 -5.68
N SER A 118 5.68 28.07 -5.92
CA SER A 118 5.37 29.14 -4.93
C SER A 118 6.05 28.96 -3.56
N GLY A 119 7.29 28.47 -3.53
CA GLY A 119 8.03 28.21 -2.30
C GLY A 119 7.71 26.86 -1.65
N LYS A 120 6.81 26.05 -2.22
CA LYS A 120 6.42 24.73 -1.70
C LYS A 120 6.94 23.62 -2.60
N THR A 121 7.63 22.66 -2.00
CA THR A 121 8.10 21.44 -2.68
C THR A 121 7.11 20.29 -2.51
N THR A 122 6.48 20.20 -1.33
CA THR A 122 5.49 19.16 -0.99
C THR A 122 4.32 19.76 -0.21
N ILE A 123 3.14 19.15 -0.32
CA ILE A 123 1.92 19.53 0.41
C ILE A 123 1.28 18.27 0.96
N GLY A 124 0.99 18.23 2.27
CA GLY A 124 0.36 17.07 2.87
C GLY A 124 0.60 16.96 4.37
N SER A 125 0.65 15.73 4.85
CA SER A 125 0.86 15.43 6.28
C SER A 125 2.33 15.52 6.66
N SER A 126 2.66 16.27 7.73
CA SER A 126 4.00 16.31 8.36
C SER A 126 4.49 14.98 8.92
N LYS A 127 3.61 13.97 8.98
CA LYS A 127 3.91 12.61 9.41
C LYS A 127 4.47 11.73 8.29
N ILE A 128 4.41 12.20 7.03
CA ILE A 128 4.88 11.44 5.88
C ILE A 128 6.26 11.96 5.47
N ASN A 129 7.21 11.02 5.34
CA ASN A 129 8.47 11.25 4.66
C ASN A 129 8.43 10.50 3.32
N VAL A 130 8.68 11.20 2.23
CA VAL A 130 8.75 10.63 0.88
C VAL A 130 10.17 10.75 0.36
N THR A 131 10.70 9.65 -0.17
CA THR A 131 11.95 9.66 -0.93
C THR A 131 11.58 9.89 -2.39
N LEU A 132 11.95 11.05 -2.91
CA LEU A 132 11.65 11.48 -4.28
C LEU A 132 12.94 11.66 -5.07
N ASN A 133 12.82 11.65 -6.39
CA ASN A 133 13.90 11.61 -7.38
C ASN A 133 14.71 10.30 -7.37
N GLU A 134 15.34 10.00 -8.50
CA GLU A 134 16.29 8.88 -8.64
C GLU A 134 17.52 9.03 -7.72
N ALA A 135 17.85 10.27 -7.33
CA ALA A 135 18.91 10.58 -6.37
C ALA A 135 18.58 10.19 -4.92
N GLY A 136 17.33 9.79 -4.63
CA GLY A 136 16.92 9.32 -3.31
C GLY A 136 16.81 10.41 -2.25
N ALA A 137 16.42 11.63 -2.63
CA ALA A 137 16.27 12.73 -1.68
C ALA A 137 14.99 12.57 -0.84
N THR A 138 15.14 12.61 0.48
CA THR A 138 13.98 12.50 1.40
C THR A 138 13.39 13.88 1.69
N PHE A 139 12.11 14.04 1.39
CA PHE A 139 11.32 15.24 1.69
C PHE A 139 10.30 14.92 2.78
N GLN A 140 10.24 15.78 3.79
CA GLN A 140 9.14 15.75 4.75
C GLN A 140 7.93 16.45 4.15
N CYS A 141 6.80 15.76 4.10
CA CYS A 141 5.61 16.31 3.48
C CYS A 141 4.94 17.37 4.36
N GLY A 142 4.35 18.41 3.78
CA GLY A 142 3.61 19.42 4.56
C GLY A 142 4.46 20.33 5.43
N ASN A 143 5.79 20.22 5.39
CA ASN A 143 6.67 21.27 5.88
C ASN A 143 6.70 22.37 4.83
N ALA A 144 5.89 23.38 5.14
CA ALA A 144 5.72 24.63 4.44
C ALA A 144 6.96 25.53 4.60
#